data_AF-A0A2K6UPF6-F1
#
_entry.id   AF-A0A2K6UPF6-F1
#
_cell.length_a   1.000
_cell.length_b   1.000
_cell.length_c   1.000
_cell.angle_alpha   90.00
_cell.angle_beta   90.00
_cell.angle_gamma   90.00
#
_symmetry.space_group_name_H-M   'P 1'
#
loop_
_entity.id
_entity.type
_entity.pdbx_description
1 polymer ?
#
loop_
_entity_poly.entity_id
_entity_poly.type
_entity_poly.pdbx_seq_one_letter_code
_entity_poly.pdbx_strand_id
1 'polypeptide(L)'
;QKPSSYLLEQFILLAKGTSGSALTTLISQVLEAPGVCVFGELLELANVQELAEGANAAYLQLLNLFAYGTYPDYIANKESLPELSTEVRVTEESQSCGQ
;
A
#
# COMPACT_ATOMS: atom_id res chain seq x y z
N GLN A 1 0.54 -17.28 -16.43
CA GLN A 1 -0.68 -16.51 -16.06
C GLN A 1 -0.22 -15.20 -15.43
N LYS A 2 -0.81 -14.05 -15.77
CA LYS A 2 -0.50 -12.74 -15.16
C LYS A 2 -1.59 -12.39 -14.12
N PRO A 3 -1.52 -12.90 -12.88
CA PRO A 3 -2.53 -12.61 -11.85
C PRO A 3 -2.39 -11.21 -11.24
N SER A 4 -1.23 -10.56 -11.36
CA SER A 4 -0.92 -9.31 -10.65
C SER A 4 -1.65 -8.07 -11.20
N SER A 5 -1.88 -7.95 -12.52
CA SER A 5 -2.51 -6.73 -13.06
C SER A 5 -4.00 -6.62 -12.74
N TYR A 6 -4.71 -7.73 -12.65
CA TYR A 6 -6.15 -7.73 -12.39
C TYR A 6 -6.50 -7.35 -10.95
N LEU A 7 -5.65 -7.72 -9.99
CA LEU A 7 -5.82 -7.33 -8.59
C LEU A 7 -5.64 -5.83 -8.41
N LEU A 8 -4.55 -5.28 -8.94
CA LEU A 8 -4.28 -3.84 -8.87
C LEU A 8 -5.43 -3.03 -9.50
N GLU A 9 -5.89 -3.42 -10.69
CA GLU A 9 -6.96 -2.72 -11.39
C GLU A 9 -8.29 -2.74 -10.59
N GLN A 10 -8.62 -3.87 -9.94
CA GLN A 10 -9.75 -3.95 -9.02
C GLN A 10 -9.58 -3.02 -7.82
N PHE A 11 -8.40 -2.98 -7.21
CA PHE A 11 -8.13 -2.11 -6.08
C PHE A 11 -8.23 -0.63 -6.47
N ILE A 12 -7.73 -0.24 -7.64
CA ILE A 12 -7.88 1.11 -8.18
C ILE A 12 -9.37 1.45 -8.35
N LEU A 13 -10.17 0.53 -8.91
CA LEU A 13 -11.60 0.76 -9.10
C LEU A 13 -12.33 0.96 -7.77
N LEU A 14 -12.01 0.13 -6.77
CA LEU A 14 -12.57 0.24 -5.42
C LEU A 14 -12.10 1.53 -4.72
N ALA A 15 -10.82 1.88 -4.82
CA ALA A 15 -10.22 3.09 -4.27
C ALA A 15 -10.90 4.35 -4.82
N LYS A 16 -11.28 4.37 -6.10
CA LYS A 16 -12.03 5.50 -6.70
C LYS A 16 -13.40 5.73 -6.05
N GLY A 17 -14.05 4.68 -5.55
CA GLY A 17 -15.35 4.76 -4.88
C GLY A 17 -15.29 4.73 -3.35
N THR A 18 -14.09 4.68 -2.75
CA THR A 18 -13.88 4.61 -1.30
C THR A 18 -13.04 5.79 -0.81
N SER A 19 -13.31 6.25 0.41
CA SER A 19 -12.67 7.42 1.01
C SER A 19 -12.59 7.27 2.53
N GLY A 20 -11.73 8.07 3.17
CA GLY A 20 -11.56 8.05 4.62
C GLY A 20 -11.13 6.68 5.17
N SER A 21 -11.82 6.18 6.19
CA SER A 21 -11.46 4.92 6.86
C SER A 21 -11.65 3.67 5.99
N ALA A 22 -12.51 3.70 4.97
CA ALA A 22 -12.64 2.57 4.05
C ALA A 22 -11.41 2.44 3.13
N LEU A 23 -10.83 3.59 2.77
CA LEU A 23 -9.64 3.64 1.91
C LEU A 23 -8.39 3.15 2.64
N THR A 24 -8.24 3.45 3.93
CA THR A 24 -7.11 2.91 4.73
C THR A 24 -7.17 1.38 4.82
N THR A 25 -8.36 0.81 5.02
CA THR A 25 -8.58 -0.65 4.99
C THR A 25 -8.25 -1.23 3.61
N LEU A 26 -8.57 -0.52 2.54
CA LEU A 26 -8.22 -0.94 1.19
C LEU A 26 -6.71 -0.91 0.94
N ILE A 27 -6.01 0.12 1.44
CA ILE A 27 -4.54 0.21 1.36
C ILE A 27 -3.90 -0.96 2.11
N SER A 28 -4.36 -1.29 3.32
CA SER A 28 -3.88 -2.49 4.03
C SER A 28 -4.05 -3.75 3.20
N GLN A 29 -5.24 -3.99 2.64
CA GLN A 29 -5.49 -5.18 1.79
C GLN A 29 -4.57 -5.23 0.57
N VAL A 30 -4.29 -4.08 -0.04
CA VAL A 30 -3.37 -3.96 -1.18
C VAL A 30 -1.93 -4.30 -0.78
N LEU A 31 -1.49 -3.83 0.38
CA LEU A 31 -0.17 -4.14 0.93
C LEU A 31 -0.06 -5.61 1.38
N GLU A 32 -1.17 -6.21 1.80
CA GLU A 32 -1.31 -7.62 2.15
C GLU A 32 -1.43 -8.55 0.94
N ALA A 33 -1.71 -8.01 -0.25
CA ALA A 33 -1.94 -8.81 -1.44
C ALA A 33 -0.62 -9.33 -2.06
N PRO A 34 -0.37 -10.66 -2.04
CA PRO A 34 0.83 -11.21 -2.67
C PRO A 34 0.78 -11.00 -4.19
N GLY A 35 1.84 -10.40 -4.73
CA GLY A 35 1.99 -10.11 -6.17
C GLY A 35 1.54 -8.71 -6.59
N VAL A 36 1.10 -7.86 -5.67
CA VAL A 36 0.91 -6.43 -5.91
C VAL A 36 2.12 -5.69 -5.35
N CYS A 37 2.98 -5.18 -6.22
CA CYS A 37 4.16 -4.40 -5.83
C CYS A 37 4.30 -3.09 -6.61
N VAL A 38 3.29 -2.77 -7.42
CA VAL A 38 3.21 -1.51 -8.17
C VAL A 38 2.06 -0.72 -7.59
N PHE A 39 2.38 0.29 -6.78
CA PHE A 39 1.39 1.12 -6.11
C PHE A 39 1.30 2.54 -6.68
N GLY A 40 2.11 2.86 -7.71
CA GLY A 40 2.15 4.18 -8.33
C GLY A 40 0.77 4.65 -8.80
N GLU A 41 0.03 3.79 -9.52
CA GLU A 41 -1.32 4.12 -9.99
C GLU A 41 -2.31 4.34 -8.84
N LEU A 42 -2.14 3.64 -7.70
CA LEU A 42 -2.97 3.86 -6.51
C LEU A 42 -2.62 5.20 -5.85
N LEU A 43 -1.33 5.56 -5.79
CA LEU A 43 -0.85 6.82 -5.24
C LEU A 43 -1.30 8.03 -6.07
N GLU A 44 -1.50 7.89 -7.38
CA GLU A 44 -2.01 8.95 -8.25
C GLU A 44 -3.49 9.28 -8.02
N LEU A 45 -4.23 8.45 -7.26
CA LEU A 45 -5.63 8.71 -6.95
C LEU A 45 -5.77 9.87 -5.96
N ALA A 46 -6.64 10.83 -6.30
CA ALA A 46 -6.95 11.97 -5.44
C ALA A 46 -7.43 11.55 -4.03
N ASN A 47 -8.23 10.48 -3.95
CA ASN A 47 -8.70 9.92 -2.68
C ASN A 47 -7.54 9.47 -1.78
N VAL A 48 -6.47 8.92 -2.39
CA VAL A 48 -5.27 8.46 -1.68
C VAL A 48 -4.41 9.65 -1.25
N GLN A 49 -4.25 10.65 -2.11
CA GLN A 49 -3.57 11.90 -1.77
C GLN A 49 -4.26 12.66 -0.63
N GLU A 50 -5.59 12.62 -0.55
CA GLU A 50 -6.35 13.23 0.54
C GLU A 50 -5.99 12.66 1.93
N LEU A 51 -5.51 11.40 1.99
CA LEU A 51 -5.05 10.81 3.24
C LEU A 51 -3.83 11.55 3.83
N ALA A 52 -3.02 12.21 2.99
CA ALA A 52 -1.85 12.98 3.42
C ALA A 52 -2.22 14.09 4.42
N GLU A 53 -3.40 14.67 4.24
CA GLU A 53 -3.86 15.83 5.01
C GLU A 53 -4.69 15.42 6.25
N GLY A 54 -4.96 14.12 6.41
CA GLY A 54 -5.80 13.58 7.48
C GLY A 54 -5.04 12.84 8.58
N ALA A 55 -5.78 12.32 9.55
CA ALA A 55 -5.25 11.44 10.60
C ALA A 55 -4.65 10.13 10.06
N ASN A 56 -4.87 9.84 8.78
CA ASN A 56 -4.42 8.63 8.09
C ASN A 56 -3.15 8.85 7.26
N ALA A 57 -2.46 9.98 7.42
CA ALA A 57 -1.23 10.29 6.68
C ALA A 57 -0.17 9.20 6.80
N ALA A 58 -0.12 8.51 7.94
CA ALA A 58 0.79 7.39 8.18
C ALA A 58 0.55 6.20 7.22
N TYR A 59 -0.68 5.95 6.78
CA TYR A 59 -0.98 4.93 5.75
C TYR A 59 -0.45 5.33 4.39
N LEU A 60 -0.52 6.62 4.04
CA LEU A 60 0.03 7.12 2.78
C LEU A 60 1.56 7.06 2.78
N GLN A 61 2.19 7.37 3.92
CA GLN A 61 3.63 7.21 4.10
C GLN A 61 4.04 5.76 3.92
N LEU A 62 3.31 4.82 4.54
CA LEU A 62 3.55 3.40 4.38
C LEU A 62 3.46 2.98 2.90
N LEU A 63 2.41 3.39 2.21
CA LEU A 63 2.22 3.08 0.79
C LEU A 63 3.33 3.67 -0.09
N ASN A 64 3.76 4.91 0.16
CA ASN A 64 4.91 5.51 -0.52
C ASN A 64 6.20 4.73 -0.28
N LEU A 65 6.38 4.23 0.94
CA LEU A 65 7.55 3.46 1.31
C LEU A 65 7.60 2.11 0.59
N PHE A 66 6.45 1.48 0.38
CA PHE A 66 6.34 0.28 -0.44
C PHE A 66 6.51 0.56 -1.95
N ALA A 67 6.12 1.75 -2.43
CA ALA A 67 6.23 2.13 -3.84
C ALA A 67 7.64 2.61 -4.25
N TYR A 68 8.28 3.39 -3.37
CA TYR A 68 9.52 4.12 -3.65
C TYR A 68 10.58 3.97 -2.56
N GLY A 69 10.16 3.58 -1.36
CA GLY A 69 11.05 3.43 -0.22
C GLY A 69 11.80 2.11 -0.21
N THR A 70 12.52 1.90 0.88
CA THR A 70 13.34 0.70 1.08
C THR A 70 13.07 0.13 2.46
N TYR A 71 13.39 -1.14 2.66
CA TYR A 71 13.26 -1.80 3.96
C TYR A 71 13.89 -1.03 5.14
N PRO A 72 15.12 -0.47 5.07
CA PRO A 72 15.65 0.31 6.17
C PRO A 72 14.83 1.57 6.49
N ASP A 73 14.22 2.20 5.49
CA ASP A 73 13.32 3.34 5.70
C ASP A 73 12.06 2.89 6.47
N TYR A 74 11.54 1.70 6.17
CA TYR A 74 10.42 1.11 6.93
C TYR A 74 10.79 0.93 8.39
N ILE A 75 11.95 0.36 8.66
CA ILE A 75 12.42 0.10 10.03
C ILE A 75 12.62 1.40 10.79
N ALA A 76 13.19 2.43 10.16
CA ALA A 76 13.38 3.74 10.78
C ALA A 76 12.05 4.42 11.14
N ASN A 77 11.01 4.22 10.32
CA ASN A 77 9.70 4.83 10.51
C ASN A 77 8.67 3.89 11.16
N LYS A 78 9.04 2.65 11.48
CA LYS A 78 8.11 1.59 11.93
C LYS A 78 7.24 2.01 13.12
N GLU A 79 7.80 2.81 14.02
CA GLU A 79 7.10 3.32 15.21
C GLU A 79 6.06 4.40 14.88
N SER A 80 6.21 5.08 13.74
CA SER A 80 5.32 6.14 13.26
C SER A 80 4.33 5.66 12.18
N LEU A 81 4.51 4.44 11.67
CA LEU A 81 3.67 3.83 10.65
C LEU A 81 2.57 2.98 11.31
N PRO A 82 1.39 2.83 10.68
CA PRO A 82 0.33 2.01 11.24
C PRO A 82 0.75 0.53 11.24
N GLU A 83 0.37 -0.19 12.29
CA GLU A 83 0.61 -1.64 12.36
C GLU A 83 -0.18 -2.33 11.24
N LEU A 84 0.53 -3.01 10.34
CA LEU A 84 -0.09 -3.93 9.40
C LEU A 84 -0.54 -5.18 10.17
N SER A 85 -1.71 -5.72 9.81
CA SER A 85 -2.16 -7.02 10.30
C SER A 85 -1.03 -8.04 10.12
N THR A 86 -0.84 -8.87 11.14
CA THR A 86 0.31 -9.77 11.40
C THR A 86 0.71 -10.73 10.26
N GLU A 87 0.03 -10.71 9.13
CA GLU A 87 0.32 -11.50 7.94
C GLU A 87 1.16 -10.74 6.87
N VAL A 88 1.18 -9.41 6.85
CA VAL A 88 2.25 -8.67 6.14
C VAL A 88 3.52 -8.76 6.95
N ARG A 89 4.14 -9.90 6.76
CA ARG A 89 5.57 -9.99 6.84
C ARG A 89 6.05 -9.03 5.76
N VAL A 90 6.62 -7.90 6.15
CA VAL A 90 7.63 -7.23 5.33
C VAL A 90 8.80 -8.20 5.30
N THR A 91 8.59 -9.34 4.63
CA THR A 91 9.57 -10.38 4.51
C THR A 91 10.70 -9.74 3.74
N GLU A 92 11.92 -10.10 4.10
CA GLU A 92 13.08 -9.97 3.24
C GLU A 92 12.91 -10.69 1.88
N GLU A 93 11.70 -11.19 1.57
CA GLU A 93 11.25 -11.84 0.35
C GLU A 93 10.36 -10.96 -0.55
N SER A 94 10.28 -9.64 -0.33
CA SER A 94 9.78 -8.70 -1.36
C SER A 94 10.66 -8.67 -2.63
N GLN A 95 11.69 -9.52 -2.72
CA GLN A 95 12.36 -9.86 -3.97
C GLN A 95 11.49 -10.70 -4.93
N SER A 96 10.31 -11.17 -4.52
CA SER A 96 9.41 -11.97 -5.37
C SER A 96 8.36 -11.15 -6.13
N CYS A 97 8.65 -9.89 -6.49
CA CYS A 97 8.02 -9.27 -7.65
C CYS A 97 8.91 -9.45 -8.89
N GLY A 98 9.18 -10.71 -9.22
CA GLY A 98 9.66 -11.17 -10.52
C GLY A 98 10.99 -10.59 -11.01
N GLN A 99 11.99 -11.46 -11.03
CA GLN A 99 12.35 -11.98 -12.35
C GLN A 99 11.42 -13.13 -12.71
#